data_AF-A0A9X1DC08-F1
#
_entry.id   AF-A0A9X1DC08-F1
#
_cell.length_a   1.000
_cell.length_b   1.000
_cell.length_c   1.000
_cell.angle_alpha   90.00
_cell.angle_beta   90.00
_cell.angle_gamma   90.00
#
_symmetry.space_group_name_H-M   'P 1'
#
loop_
_entity.id
_entity.type
_entity.pdbx_description
1 polymer ?
#
loop_
_entity_poly.entity_id
_entity_poly.type
_entity_poly.pdbx_seq_one_letter_code
_entity_poly.pdbx_strand_id
1 'polypeptide(L)'
;MTGLKRLLATAMLTAAPFAASAQETPAGPVIMPGPAPDYARFDHWLCRPGNMTACTPPLDATIIAPHGRLTVERFKADAHPKVDCFYVYPTASLDPASNSDLVPGNGNLEEIPTVRAQFARMASVCRLFAPMYRSRTTTALGRKMPPGDPKMAYDDVAKAWAYYLTHDNHGRGVVLVGHSQGSGILRELIRKEIDGKPAQKLLVSALLAGNDVGVPPGRDVGGDFTSIPLCRSTTQTGCLVAWNSYRASAPPPANAVLGAPRKDGLVNACVNPAAPGGGDVALHPYLRTRWSNPPIRSLGPRRQSRLPPIMCACRI
;
A
#
# COMPACT_ATOMS: atom_id res chain seq x y z
N MET A 1 -63.78 -66.51 -26.70
CA MET A 1 -64.53 -65.23 -26.70
C MET A 1 -63.53 -64.10 -26.58
N THR A 2 -63.35 -63.38 -27.69
CA THR A 2 -62.89 -61.99 -27.87
C THR A 2 -62.03 -61.31 -26.78
N GLY A 3 -60.80 -60.93 -27.15
CA GLY A 3 -59.90 -60.12 -26.32
C GLY A 3 -58.83 -59.35 -27.11
N LEU A 4 -59.28 -58.37 -27.90
CA LEU A 4 -58.65 -57.11 -28.33
C LEU A 4 -57.09 -57.00 -28.35
N LYS A 5 -56.53 -56.94 -29.57
CA LYS A 5 -55.15 -56.48 -29.86
C LYS A 5 -54.97 -55.00 -29.45
N ARG A 6 -53.97 -54.68 -28.63
CA ARG A 6 -53.46 -53.31 -28.45
C ARG A 6 -52.11 -53.18 -29.15
N LEU A 7 -52.07 -52.34 -30.20
CA LEU A 7 -50.82 -51.88 -30.81
C LEU A 7 -50.10 -50.96 -29.81
N LEU A 8 -48.85 -51.30 -29.50
CA LEU A 8 -47.90 -50.40 -28.84
C LEU A 8 -47.23 -49.54 -29.92
N ALA A 9 -47.57 -48.25 -29.98
CA ALA A 9 -46.84 -47.26 -30.76
C ALA A 9 -45.61 -46.79 -29.96
N THR A 10 -44.42 -47.12 -30.44
CA THR A 10 -43.14 -46.69 -29.86
C THR A 10 -42.87 -45.25 -30.28
N ALA A 11 -43.03 -44.28 -29.39
CA ALA A 11 -42.62 -42.91 -29.64
C ALA A 11 -41.09 -42.78 -29.49
N MET A 12 -40.38 -42.61 -30.60
CA MET A 12 -38.96 -42.24 -30.60
C MET A 12 -38.83 -40.77 -30.23
N LEU A 13 -38.34 -40.49 -29.01
CA LEU A 13 -37.93 -39.15 -28.60
C LEU A 13 -36.55 -38.86 -29.21
N THR A 14 -36.50 -38.01 -30.23
CA THR A 14 -35.25 -37.47 -30.77
C THR A 14 -34.75 -36.36 -29.85
N ALA A 15 -33.67 -36.63 -29.11
CA ALA A 15 -32.98 -35.59 -28.34
C ALA A 15 -32.16 -34.71 -29.29
N ALA A 16 -32.64 -33.49 -29.54
CA ALA A 16 -31.84 -32.47 -30.23
C ALA A 16 -30.71 -31.96 -29.30
N PRO A 17 -29.48 -31.80 -29.80
CA PRO A 17 -28.39 -31.26 -29.00
C PRO A 17 -28.62 -29.76 -28.78
N PHE A 18 -28.81 -29.36 -27.53
CA PHE A 18 -28.76 -27.96 -27.13
C PHE A 18 -27.31 -27.46 -27.24
N ALA A 19 -27.02 -26.71 -28.30
CA ALA A 19 -25.82 -25.90 -28.36
C ALA A 19 -25.94 -24.78 -27.30
N ALA A 20 -25.21 -24.93 -26.19
CA ALA A 20 -25.10 -23.88 -25.19
C ALA A 20 -24.29 -22.72 -25.79
N SER A 21 -25.00 -21.69 -26.26
CA SER A 21 -24.41 -20.40 -26.57
C SER A 21 -23.84 -19.82 -25.28
N ALA A 22 -22.51 -19.66 -25.22
CA ALA A 22 -21.86 -18.90 -24.16
C ALA A 22 -22.23 -17.42 -24.34
N GLN A 23 -23.32 -16.98 -23.71
CA GLN A 23 -23.62 -15.55 -23.59
C GLN A 23 -22.54 -14.90 -22.73
N GLU A 24 -21.68 -14.10 -23.37
CA GLU A 24 -20.84 -13.13 -22.67
C GLU A 24 -21.75 -12.26 -21.80
N THR A 25 -21.50 -12.29 -20.50
CA THR A 25 -22.21 -11.43 -19.56
C THR A 25 -21.84 -9.98 -19.91
N PRO A 26 -22.81 -9.09 -20.16
CA PRO A 26 -22.47 -7.71 -20.48
C PRO A 26 -21.65 -7.12 -19.33
N ALA A 27 -20.50 -6.55 -19.67
CA ALA A 27 -19.73 -5.76 -18.73
C ALA A 27 -20.64 -4.66 -18.19
N GLY A 28 -20.80 -4.58 -16.86
CA GLY A 28 -21.57 -3.51 -16.23
C GLY A 28 -21.04 -2.13 -16.64
N PRO A 29 -21.83 -1.05 -16.44
CA PRO A 29 -21.46 0.29 -16.87
C PRO A 29 -20.07 0.66 -16.33
N VAL A 30 -19.16 1.04 -17.25
CA VAL A 30 -17.84 1.54 -16.91
C VAL A 30 -18.02 2.93 -16.29
N ILE A 31 -17.95 3.02 -14.97
CA ILE A 31 -17.94 4.31 -14.28
C ILE A 31 -16.58 4.94 -14.58
N MET A 32 -16.61 6.03 -15.35
CA MET A 32 -15.40 6.76 -15.74
C MET A 32 -14.75 7.38 -14.51
N PRO A 33 -13.42 7.33 -14.40
CA PRO A 33 -12.73 7.98 -13.31
C PRO A 33 -12.91 9.51 -13.39
N GLY A 34 -12.78 10.17 -12.24
CA GLY A 34 -12.85 11.62 -12.15
C GLY A 34 -11.78 12.34 -12.99
N PRO A 35 -11.87 13.68 -13.11
CA PRO A 35 -10.89 14.48 -13.83
C PRO A 35 -9.49 14.31 -13.24
N ALA A 36 -8.46 14.61 -14.04
CA ALA A 36 -7.09 14.58 -13.56
C ALA A 36 -6.87 15.62 -12.44
N PRO A 37 -6.03 15.30 -11.43
CA PRO A 37 -5.72 16.24 -10.36
C PRO A 37 -4.93 17.44 -10.87
N ASP A 38 -5.35 18.62 -10.41
CA ASP A 38 -4.59 19.87 -10.44
C ASP A 38 -3.89 20.08 -9.07
N TYR A 39 -2.58 19.86 -9.03
CA TYR A 39 -1.82 19.94 -7.78
C TYR A 39 -1.52 21.35 -7.28
N ALA A 40 -1.90 22.39 -8.04
CA ALA A 40 -1.93 23.75 -7.51
C ALA A 40 -3.00 23.92 -6.43
N ARG A 41 -4.06 23.10 -6.49
CA ARG A 41 -5.15 23.16 -5.52
C ARG A 41 -4.84 22.37 -4.27
N PHE A 42 -5.10 22.95 -3.11
CA PHE A 42 -4.85 22.31 -1.83
C PHE A 42 -5.74 21.09 -1.55
N ASP A 43 -6.96 21.05 -2.10
CA ASP A 43 -7.91 19.94 -1.93
C ASP A 43 -7.54 18.68 -2.72
N HIS A 44 -6.58 18.76 -3.65
CA HIS A 44 -5.99 17.61 -4.34
C HIS A 44 -4.79 17.02 -3.61
N TRP A 45 -4.61 17.38 -2.34
CA TRP A 45 -3.64 16.80 -1.43
C TRP A 45 -4.36 16.32 -0.17
N LEU A 46 -4.11 15.09 0.25
CA LEU A 46 -4.47 14.64 1.60
C LEU A 46 -3.74 15.48 2.64
N CYS A 47 -2.45 15.72 2.38
CA CYS A 47 -1.58 16.46 3.26
C CYS A 47 -0.62 17.32 2.43
N ARG A 48 -0.61 18.61 2.67
CA ARG A 48 0.37 19.57 2.15
C ARG A 48 0.37 20.78 3.09
N PRO A 49 1.49 21.44 3.40
CA PRO A 49 1.45 22.70 4.15
C PRO A 49 0.44 23.68 3.52
N GLY A 50 -0.54 24.13 4.31
CA GLY A 50 -1.72 24.89 3.82
C GLY A 50 -3.03 24.09 3.83
N ASN A 51 -2.98 22.75 3.67
CA ASN A 51 -4.09 21.83 3.91
C ASN A 51 -3.62 20.54 4.58
N MET A 52 -3.75 20.51 5.90
CA MET A 52 -3.23 19.45 6.77
C MET A 52 -4.32 18.67 7.51
N THR A 53 -5.59 18.93 7.24
CA THR A 53 -6.75 18.42 8.00
C THR A 53 -6.77 16.89 8.13
N ALA A 54 -6.38 16.16 7.09
CA ALA A 54 -6.30 14.69 7.16
C ALA A 54 -5.12 14.22 8.04
N CYS A 55 -4.00 14.94 8.03
CA CYS A 55 -2.74 14.61 8.71
C CYS A 55 -2.56 15.19 10.12
N THR A 56 -3.43 16.07 10.61
CA THR A 56 -3.32 16.65 11.97
C THR A 56 -4.48 16.31 12.91
N PRO A 57 -4.99 15.05 12.98
CA PRO A 57 -5.88 14.68 14.08
C PRO A 57 -5.07 14.60 15.39
N PRO A 58 -5.72 14.32 16.54
CA PRO A 58 -5.01 13.77 17.69
C PRO A 58 -4.27 12.48 17.28
N LEU A 59 -2.94 12.48 17.44
CA LEU A 59 -2.03 11.41 16.99
C LEU A 59 -1.36 10.65 18.14
N ASP A 60 -1.90 10.79 19.35
CA ASP A 60 -1.49 10.02 20.51
C ASP A 60 -1.57 8.52 20.21
N ALA A 61 -0.55 7.81 20.68
CA ALA A 61 -0.42 6.38 20.46
C ALA A 61 -0.47 5.62 21.78
N THR A 62 -1.16 4.50 21.76
CA THR A 62 -1.09 3.50 22.81
C THR A 62 0.02 2.51 22.45
N ILE A 63 1.08 2.49 23.26
CA ILE A 63 2.14 1.49 23.21
C ILE A 63 1.67 0.28 24.02
N ILE A 64 1.87 -0.91 23.46
CA ILE A 64 1.66 -2.18 24.16
C ILE A 64 3.04 -2.77 24.50
N ALA A 65 3.38 -2.82 25.78
CA ALA A 65 4.60 -3.49 26.24
C ALA A 65 4.50 -5.01 26.02
N PRO A 66 5.63 -5.76 25.96
CA PRO A 66 5.61 -7.21 25.75
C PRO A 66 4.75 -7.99 26.76
N HIS A 67 4.61 -7.48 27.99
CA HIS A 67 3.77 -8.04 29.06
C HIS A 67 2.34 -7.48 29.07
N GLY A 68 1.88 -6.84 27.98
CA GLY A 68 0.51 -6.36 27.80
C GLY A 68 0.18 -5.02 28.46
N ARG A 69 1.13 -4.35 29.14
CA ARG A 69 0.86 -3.03 29.73
C ARG A 69 0.66 -1.99 28.64
N LEU A 70 -0.40 -1.20 28.78
CA LEU A 70 -0.74 -0.10 27.88
C LEU A 70 -0.18 1.20 28.45
N THR A 71 0.53 1.96 27.62
CA THR A 71 0.96 3.33 27.96
C THR A 71 0.60 4.26 26.82
N VAL A 72 0.12 5.47 27.15
CA VAL A 72 -0.15 6.51 26.14
C VAL A 72 1.11 7.32 25.93
N GLU A 73 1.59 7.35 24.70
CA GLU A 73 2.60 8.28 24.21
C GLU A 73 1.90 9.47 23.54
N ARG A 74 2.19 10.68 24.04
CA ARG A 74 1.66 11.90 23.47
C ARG A 74 2.41 12.28 22.20
N PHE A 75 1.67 12.67 21.17
CA PHE A 75 2.26 13.11 19.92
C PHE A 75 2.63 14.60 19.96
N LYS A 76 3.82 14.91 19.43
CA LYS A 76 4.27 16.28 19.16
C LYS A 76 4.90 16.33 17.78
N ALA A 77 4.38 17.20 16.92
CA ALA A 77 5.01 17.51 15.64
C ALA A 77 6.30 18.32 15.86
N ASP A 78 7.28 18.16 14.98
CA ASP A 78 8.41 19.06 14.89
C ASP A 78 7.95 20.39 14.27
N ALA A 79 8.27 21.50 14.93
CA ALA A 79 7.96 22.83 14.43
C ALA A 79 8.88 23.24 13.28
N HIS A 80 10.08 22.67 13.19
CA HIS A 80 11.11 23.03 12.21
C HIS A 80 11.79 21.80 11.60
N PRO A 81 11.03 20.86 11.02
CA PRO A 81 11.60 19.67 10.38
C PRO A 81 12.63 20.07 9.33
N LYS A 82 13.73 19.31 9.25
CA LYS A 82 14.82 19.58 8.29
C LYS A 82 14.62 18.89 6.94
N VAL A 83 13.75 17.88 6.91
CA VAL A 83 13.44 17.09 5.72
C VAL A 83 11.94 17.09 5.44
N ASP A 84 11.57 16.62 4.28
CA ASP A 84 10.20 16.42 3.85
C ASP A 84 9.91 14.92 3.73
N CYS A 85 8.66 14.53 3.87
CA CYS A 85 8.22 13.19 3.52
C CYS A 85 7.16 13.28 2.42
N PHE A 86 7.34 12.49 1.37
CA PHE A 86 6.40 12.38 0.26
C PHE A 86 5.78 10.97 0.29
N TYR A 87 4.49 10.89 0.59
CA TYR A 87 3.77 9.63 0.82
C TYR A 87 2.81 9.31 -0.32
N VAL A 88 2.89 8.09 -0.82
CA VAL A 88 1.92 7.53 -1.75
C VAL A 88 1.18 6.40 -1.03
N TYR A 89 -0.11 6.62 -0.78
CA TYR A 89 -0.95 5.71 0.00
C TYR A 89 -1.22 4.40 -0.75
N PRO A 90 -1.65 3.32 -0.06
CA PRO A 90 -2.04 2.06 -0.72
C PRO A 90 -3.39 2.18 -1.43
N THR A 91 -3.90 1.07 -1.97
CA THR A 91 -5.33 0.97 -2.31
C THR A 91 -6.17 1.16 -1.04
N ALA A 92 -6.97 2.24 -1.01
CA ALA A 92 -7.80 2.62 0.13
C ALA A 92 -9.25 2.93 -0.28
N SER A 93 -9.44 3.55 -1.44
CA SER A 93 -10.76 3.95 -1.95
C SER A 93 -11.76 2.79 -2.01
N LEU A 94 -12.99 3.09 -1.59
CA LEU A 94 -14.16 2.24 -1.74
C LEU A 94 -15.05 2.67 -2.91
N ASP A 95 -14.57 3.56 -3.78
CA ASP A 95 -15.33 4.06 -4.91
C ASP A 95 -15.81 2.91 -5.81
N PRO A 96 -16.97 3.08 -6.47
CA PRO A 96 -17.54 2.06 -7.32
C PRO A 96 -16.79 1.92 -8.66
N ALA A 97 -15.98 2.91 -9.05
CA ALA A 97 -15.16 2.90 -10.25
C ALA A 97 -13.88 2.06 -10.07
N SER A 98 -13.20 1.76 -11.18
CA SER A 98 -11.94 0.97 -11.11
C SER A 98 -10.76 1.77 -10.58
N ASN A 99 -10.75 3.08 -10.85
CA ASN A 99 -9.88 4.06 -10.23
C ASN A 99 -10.73 5.03 -9.41
N SER A 100 -10.20 5.49 -8.28
CA SER A 100 -10.88 6.42 -7.37
C SER A 100 -11.09 7.78 -8.02
N ASP A 101 -11.99 8.56 -7.45
CA ASP A 101 -12.01 10.01 -7.66
C ASP A 101 -10.91 10.70 -6.80
N LEU A 102 -11.05 12.01 -6.62
CA LEU A 102 -10.13 12.85 -5.83
C LEU A 102 -10.75 13.30 -4.49
N VAL A 103 -11.92 12.79 -4.13
CA VAL A 103 -12.62 13.10 -2.88
C VAL A 103 -12.25 12.04 -1.85
N PRO A 104 -11.46 12.38 -0.82
CA PRO A 104 -10.96 11.37 0.09
C PRO A 104 -12.06 10.85 1.02
N GLY A 105 -12.19 9.52 1.10
CA GLY A 105 -13.11 8.85 2.00
C GLY A 105 -12.65 8.93 3.46
N ASN A 106 -13.62 8.89 4.38
CA ASN A 106 -13.40 8.91 5.84
C ASN A 106 -13.99 7.67 6.54
N GLY A 107 -14.55 6.74 5.77
CA GLY A 107 -14.97 5.42 6.25
C GLY A 107 -13.77 4.56 6.64
N ASN A 108 -14.03 3.50 7.41
CA ASN A 108 -12.97 2.65 7.93
C ASN A 108 -12.11 2.09 6.78
N LEU A 109 -10.79 2.38 6.83
CA LEU A 109 -9.76 1.97 5.86
C LEU A 109 -9.71 2.76 4.54
N GLU A 110 -10.51 3.82 4.37
CA GLU A 110 -10.38 4.77 3.24
C GLU A 110 -9.17 5.71 3.42
N GLU A 111 -9.01 6.69 2.53
CA GLU A 111 -7.81 7.53 2.41
C GLU A 111 -7.47 8.29 3.70
N ILE A 112 -8.45 8.97 4.32
CA ILE A 112 -8.22 9.76 5.54
C ILE A 112 -7.74 8.89 6.71
N PRO A 113 -8.43 7.81 7.12
CA PRO A 113 -7.92 6.96 8.20
C PRO A 113 -6.61 6.26 7.83
N THR A 114 -6.39 5.95 6.55
CA THR A 114 -5.14 5.34 6.06
C THR A 114 -3.95 6.26 6.26
N VAL A 115 -4.02 7.52 5.82
CA VAL A 115 -2.91 8.48 6.00
C VAL A 115 -2.65 8.78 7.48
N ARG A 116 -3.70 8.81 8.31
CA ARG A 116 -3.60 8.98 9.76
C ARG A 116 -2.85 7.83 10.43
N ALA A 117 -3.09 6.60 9.98
CA ALA A 117 -2.49 5.41 10.55
C ALA A 117 -1.05 5.17 10.07
N GLN A 118 -0.76 5.44 8.80
CA GLN A 118 0.51 5.05 8.18
C GLN A 118 1.53 6.19 8.09
N PHE A 119 1.08 7.45 8.08
CA PHE A 119 1.95 8.56 7.68
C PHE A 119 1.93 9.77 8.61
N ALA A 120 0.78 10.14 9.17
CA ALA A 120 0.62 11.41 9.90
C ALA A 120 1.60 11.62 11.06
N ARG A 121 2.03 10.55 11.76
CA ARG A 121 3.05 10.67 12.83
C ARG A 121 4.45 11.02 12.34
N MET A 122 4.74 10.93 11.03
CA MET A 122 5.98 11.42 10.44
C MET A 122 6.15 12.94 10.61
N ALA A 123 5.08 13.68 10.96
CA ALA A 123 5.18 15.10 11.29
C ALA A 123 6.06 15.38 12.52
N SER A 124 6.47 14.36 13.29
CA SER A 124 7.50 14.52 14.33
C SER A 124 8.92 14.70 13.78
N VAL A 125 9.15 14.50 12.48
CA VAL A 125 10.48 14.56 11.85
C VAL A 125 10.51 15.26 10.48
N CYS A 126 9.38 15.34 9.77
CA CYS A 126 9.34 15.90 8.41
C CYS A 126 8.08 16.74 8.13
N ARG A 127 8.17 17.63 7.12
CA ARG A 127 6.97 18.23 6.51
C ARG A 127 6.26 17.18 5.68
N LEU A 128 4.93 17.13 5.76
CA LEU A 128 4.15 16.06 5.13
C LEU A 128 3.57 16.48 3.79
N PHE A 129 3.79 15.64 2.78
CA PHE A 129 3.20 15.74 1.45
C PHE A 129 2.58 14.39 1.08
N ALA A 130 1.29 14.37 0.81
CA ALA A 130 0.54 13.18 0.38
C ALA A 130 -0.48 13.61 -0.68
N PRO A 131 -0.19 13.45 -1.99
CA PRO A 131 -1.12 13.83 -3.04
C PRO A 131 -2.34 12.92 -3.07
N MET A 132 -3.51 13.46 -3.41
CA MET A 132 -4.61 12.65 -3.93
C MET A 132 -4.27 12.21 -5.34
N TYR A 133 -4.54 10.95 -5.67
CA TYR A 133 -4.37 10.43 -7.02
C TYR A 133 -5.45 9.41 -7.31
N ARG A 134 -5.74 9.15 -8.60
CA ARG A 134 -6.78 8.20 -9.01
C ARG A 134 -6.30 6.76 -8.84
N SER A 135 -6.27 6.33 -7.60
CA SER A 135 -5.79 5.04 -7.12
C SER A 135 -6.67 3.89 -7.61
N ARG A 136 -6.12 2.68 -7.75
CA ARG A 136 -6.99 1.51 -7.98
C ARG A 136 -7.80 1.28 -6.71
N THR A 137 -9.12 1.11 -6.85
CA THR A 137 -10.03 0.97 -5.71
C THR A 137 -10.00 -0.43 -5.12
N THR A 138 -10.39 -0.55 -3.85
CA THR A 138 -10.62 -1.84 -3.18
C THR A 138 -11.74 -2.61 -3.87
N THR A 139 -12.76 -1.89 -4.38
CA THR A 139 -13.84 -2.45 -5.19
C THR A 139 -13.29 -3.20 -6.41
N ALA A 140 -12.29 -2.63 -7.09
CA ALA A 140 -11.63 -3.24 -8.24
C ALA A 140 -10.64 -4.37 -7.91
N LEU A 141 -10.24 -4.52 -6.63
CA LEU A 141 -9.49 -5.69 -6.16
C LEU A 141 -10.41 -6.85 -5.78
N GLY A 142 -11.57 -6.56 -5.19
CA GLY A 142 -12.50 -7.56 -4.66
C GLY A 142 -13.53 -8.10 -5.65
N ARG A 143 -13.75 -7.45 -6.80
CA ARG A 143 -14.77 -7.82 -7.79
C ARG A 143 -14.17 -8.14 -9.17
N LYS A 144 -14.94 -8.82 -10.03
CA LYS A 144 -14.68 -9.01 -11.48
C LYS A 144 -14.78 -7.69 -12.27
N MET A 145 -14.18 -6.62 -11.75
CA MET A 145 -14.04 -5.36 -12.47
C MET A 145 -12.73 -5.36 -13.26
N PRO A 146 -12.64 -4.55 -14.32
CA PRO A 146 -11.35 -4.23 -14.93
C PRO A 146 -10.36 -3.75 -13.85
N PRO A 147 -9.05 -4.04 -13.98
CA PRO A 147 -8.06 -3.80 -12.94
C PRO A 147 -7.73 -2.32 -12.67
N GLY A 148 -8.50 -1.37 -13.23
CA GLY A 148 -8.16 0.04 -13.30
C GLY A 148 -7.01 0.31 -14.28
N ASP A 149 -6.75 1.59 -14.54
CA ASP A 149 -5.60 2.03 -15.31
C ASP A 149 -4.42 2.32 -14.36
N PRO A 150 -3.38 1.47 -14.33
CA PRO A 150 -2.19 1.72 -13.52
C PRO A 150 -1.37 2.92 -14.02
N LYS A 151 -1.42 3.23 -15.32
CA LYS A 151 -0.71 4.38 -15.90
C LYS A 151 -1.30 5.69 -15.37
N MET A 152 -2.62 5.75 -15.24
CA MET A 152 -3.32 6.91 -14.66
C MET A 152 -2.81 7.25 -13.26
N ALA A 153 -2.73 6.25 -12.37
CA ALA A 153 -2.25 6.44 -11.02
C ALA A 153 -0.79 6.90 -10.98
N TYR A 154 0.07 6.30 -11.82
CA TYR A 154 1.47 6.71 -11.95
C TYR A 154 1.60 8.16 -12.46
N ASP A 155 0.90 8.51 -13.55
CA ASP A 155 0.97 9.84 -14.17
C ASP A 155 0.52 10.92 -13.17
N ASP A 156 -0.53 10.65 -12.38
CA ASP A 156 -1.01 11.55 -11.35
C ASP A 156 0.07 11.75 -10.26
N VAL A 157 0.70 10.70 -9.76
CA VAL A 157 1.77 10.83 -8.74
C VAL A 157 3.02 11.49 -9.30
N ALA A 158 3.39 11.23 -10.56
CA ALA A 158 4.52 11.87 -11.22
C ALA A 158 4.29 13.40 -11.36
N LYS A 159 3.06 13.81 -11.69
CA LYS A 159 2.67 15.23 -11.70
C LYS A 159 2.72 15.86 -10.30
N ALA A 160 2.25 15.15 -9.27
CA ALA A 160 2.36 15.62 -7.88
C ALA A 160 3.82 15.84 -7.47
N TRP A 161 4.68 14.86 -7.79
CA TRP A 161 6.10 14.91 -7.50
C TRP A 161 6.78 16.10 -8.18
N ALA A 162 6.52 16.29 -9.48
CA ALA A 162 7.05 17.43 -10.24
C ALA A 162 6.58 18.78 -9.66
N TYR A 163 5.30 18.87 -9.29
CA TYR A 163 4.75 20.07 -8.65
C TYR A 163 5.43 20.34 -7.30
N TYR A 164 5.51 19.33 -6.44
CA TYR A 164 6.19 19.41 -5.14
C TYR A 164 7.65 19.88 -5.28
N LEU A 165 8.42 19.29 -6.19
CA LEU A 165 9.82 19.68 -6.42
C LEU A 165 9.94 21.16 -6.83
N THR A 166 9.02 21.64 -7.65
CA THR A 166 9.05 23.00 -8.22
C THR A 166 8.57 24.05 -7.21
N HIS A 167 7.51 23.75 -6.46
CA HIS A 167 6.78 24.75 -5.68
C HIS A 167 6.96 24.64 -4.17
N ASP A 168 7.31 23.47 -3.64
CA ASP A 168 7.26 23.22 -2.19
C ASP A 168 8.59 22.76 -1.58
N ASN A 169 9.41 22.00 -2.33
CA ASN A 169 10.59 21.33 -1.79
C ASN A 169 11.74 22.30 -1.47
N HIS A 170 12.01 23.28 -2.34
CA HIS A 170 13.08 24.27 -2.17
C HIS A 170 14.46 23.67 -1.85
N GLY A 171 14.80 22.51 -2.42
CA GLY A 171 16.10 21.85 -2.25
C GLY A 171 16.24 21.05 -0.95
N ARG A 172 15.15 20.80 -0.23
CA ARG A 172 15.16 20.02 1.02
C ARG A 172 15.31 18.53 0.74
N GLY A 173 15.98 17.82 1.64
CA GLY A 173 16.01 16.37 1.62
C GLY A 173 14.60 15.79 1.77
N VAL A 174 14.33 14.67 1.08
CA VAL A 174 13.00 14.04 1.06
C VAL A 174 13.09 12.53 1.33
N VAL A 175 12.20 12.06 2.20
CA VAL A 175 11.92 10.65 2.43
C VAL A 175 10.72 10.26 1.60
N LEU A 176 10.87 9.26 0.74
CA LEU A 176 9.76 8.68 -0.01
C LEU A 176 9.13 7.57 0.82
N VAL A 177 7.82 7.58 0.99
CA VAL A 177 7.10 6.58 1.79
C VAL A 177 6.00 5.97 0.95
N GLY A 178 6.03 4.65 0.77
CA GLY A 178 5.04 3.90 0.01
C GLY A 178 4.53 2.72 0.80
N HIS A 179 3.28 2.36 0.56
CA HIS A 179 2.73 1.07 0.97
C HIS A 179 1.93 0.42 -0.14
N SER A 180 2.09 -0.90 -0.35
CA SER A 180 1.33 -1.69 -1.31
C SER A 180 1.35 -1.09 -2.73
N GLN A 181 0.21 -0.66 -3.27
CA GLN A 181 0.13 0.06 -4.55
C GLN A 181 1.06 1.28 -4.58
N GLY A 182 1.06 2.10 -3.53
CA GLY A 182 1.89 3.30 -3.46
C GLY A 182 3.38 3.00 -3.51
N SER A 183 3.82 1.87 -2.93
CA SER A 183 5.20 1.39 -3.10
C SER A 183 5.52 1.00 -4.54
N GLY A 184 4.57 0.39 -5.25
CA GLY A 184 4.72 0.06 -6.66
C GLY A 184 4.84 1.30 -7.55
N ILE A 185 4.00 2.32 -7.28
CA ILE A 185 4.06 3.62 -7.96
C ILE A 185 5.38 4.32 -7.65
N LEU A 186 5.81 4.36 -6.38
CA LEU A 186 7.09 4.95 -6.01
C LEU A 186 8.29 4.19 -6.58
N ARG A 187 8.23 2.85 -6.68
CA ARG A 187 9.27 2.08 -7.36
C ARG A 187 9.44 2.55 -8.81
N GLU A 188 8.33 2.76 -9.52
CA GLU A 188 8.36 3.28 -10.88
C GLU A 188 8.80 4.75 -10.95
N LEU A 189 8.33 5.60 -10.03
CA LEU A 189 8.73 7.01 -9.93
C LEU A 189 10.23 7.13 -9.66
N ILE A 190 10.79 6.31 -8.76
CA ILE A 190 12.21 6.32 -8.45
C ILE A 190 13.00 5.91 -9.69
N ARG A 191 12.63 4.79 -10.34
CA ARG A 191 13.29 4.34 -11.59
C ARG A 191 13.27 5.38 -12.68
N LYS A 192 12.11 6.01 -12.87
CA LYS A 192 11.90 6.91 -13.99
C LYS A 192 12.36 8.30 -13.72
N GLU A 193 12.35 8.82 -12.49
CA GLU A 193 12.53 10.25 -12.20
C GLU A 193 13.61 10.57 -11.17
N ILE A 194 14.19 9.57 -10.49
CA ILE A 194 15.12 9.81 -9.38
C ILE A 194 16.44 9.07 -9.60
N ASP A 195 16.44 7.76 -9.79
CA ASP A 195 17.65 6.94 -9.96
C ASP A 195 18.50 7.39 -11.15
N GLY A 196 19.75 7.76 -10.90
CA GLY A 196 20.67 8.37 -11.87
C GLY A 196 20.32 9.80 -12.29
N LYS A 197 19.32 10.44 -11.69
CA LYS A 197 18.82 11.77 -12.07
C LYS A 197 19.13 12.85 -11.04
N PRO A 198 19.06 14.15 -11.42
CA PRO A 198 19.32 15.26 -10.49
C PRO A 198 18.49 15.24 -9.20
N ALA A 199 17.29 14.66 -9.22
CA ALA A 199 16.44 14.54 -8.04
C ALA A 199 17.01 13.57 -6.97
N GLN A 200 17.88 12.61 -7.34
CA GLN A 200 18.49 11.67 -6.39
C GLN A 200 19.26 12.36 -5.27
N LYS A 201 19.87 13.52 -5.53
CA LYS A 201 20.61 14.30 -4.53
C LYS A 201 19.74 14.74 -3.35
N LEU A 202 18.42 14.77 -3.54
CA LEU A 202 17.46 15.13 -2.50
C LEU A 202 17.01 13.89 -1.69
N LEU A 203 17.23 12.68 -2.18
CA LEU A 203 16.73 11.47 -1.53
C LEU A 203 17.47 11.23 -0.21
N VAL A 204 16.71 11.31 0.89
CA VAL A 204 17.20 10.94 2.23
C VAL A 204 17.07 9.42 2.41
N SER A 205 15.89 8.87 2.11
CA SER A 205 15.62 7.43 2.10
C SER A 205 14.35 7.16 1.33
N ALA A 206 14.19 5.95 0.79
CA ALA A 206 12.90 5.44 0.33
C ALA A 206 12.44 4.28 1.22
N LEU A 207 11.20 4.32 1.70
CA LEU A 207 10.55 3.30 2.52
C LEU A 207 9.43 2.66 1.70
N LEU A 208 9.71 1.52 1.07
CA LEU A 208 8.78 0.84 0.16
C LEU A 208 8.26 -0.44 0.80
N ALA A 209 7.14 -0.33 1.52
CA ALA A 209 6.50 -1.45 2.18
C ALA A 209 5.53 -2.20 1.24
N GLY A 210 5.55 -3.52 1.23
CA GLY A 210 4.51 -4.33 0.59
C GLY A 210 4.47 -4.27 -0.94
N ASN A 211 5.61 -4.10 -1.60
CA ASN A 211 5.74 -4.27 -3.06
C ASN A 211 7.13 -4.85 -3.39
N ASP A 212 7.21 -5.65 -4.44
CA ASP A 212 8.41 -6.41 -4.77
C ASP A 212 9.47 -5.55 -5.46
N VAL A 213 10.51 -5.13 -4.75
CA VAL A 213 11.69 -4.51 -5.37
C VAL A 213 12.71 -5.59 -5.72
N GLY A 214 13.14 -5.68 -6.97
CA GLY A 214 14.14 -6.64 -7.42
C GLY A 214 15.58 -6.13 -7.22
N VAL A 215 16.46 -6.97 -6.69
CA VAL A 215 17.91 -6.77 -6.65
C VAL A 215 18.64 -8.07 -7.03
N PRO A 216 19.86 -8.01 -7.60
CA PRO A 216 20.62 -9.23 -7.83
C PRO A 216 20.96 -9.93 -6.50
N PRO A 217 21.06 -11.27 -6.47
CA PRO A 217 21.42 -12.01 -5.26
C PRO A 217 22.72 -11.48 -4.62
N GLY A 218 22.69 -11.15 -3.33
CA GLY A 218 23.84 -10.65 -2.59
C GLY A 218 24.31 -9.23 -2.98
N ARG A 219 23.48 -8.46 -3.70
CA ARG A 219 23.80 -7.09 -4.14
C ARG A 219 22.76 -6.11 -3.63
N ASP A 220 23.17 -4.84 -3.55
CA ASP A 220 22.33 -3.73 -3.09
C ASP A 220 21.80 -2.86 -4.23
N VAL A 221 22.35 -3.01 -5.44
CA VAL A 221 21.99 -2.29 -6.67
C VAL A 221 22.05 -3.23 -7.88
N GLY A 222 21.50 -2.80 -9.01
CA GLY A 222 21.58 -3.50 -10.30
C GLY A 222 20.35 -4.31 -10.66
N GLY A 223 19.21 -4.07 -10.00
CA GLY A 223 17.91 -4.67 -10.31
C GLY A 223 16.94 -3.60 -10.76
N ASP A 224 15.89 -3.36 -9.96
CA ASP A 224 14.97 -2.25 -10.21
C ASP A 224 15.69 -0.90 -10.21
N PHE A 225 16.70 -0.71 -9.35
CA PHE A 225 17.49 0.50 -9.27
C PHE A 225 18.95 0.23 -9.63
N THR A 226 19.52 1.12 -10.43
CA THR A 226 20.89 1.07 -10.93
C THR A 226 21.89 1.69 -9.96
N SER A 227 21.50 2.75 -9.24
CA SER A 227 22.42 3.54 -8.41
C SER A 227 21.98 3.71 -6.95
N ILE A 228 20.69 3.64 -6.64
CA ILE A 228 20.18 3.74 -5.26
C ILE A 228 20.31 2.38 -4.56
N PRO A 229 21.18 2.24 -3.53
CA PRO A 229 21.41 0.99 -2.84
C PRO A 229 20.34 0.67 -1.80
N LEU A 230 20.22 -0.60 -1.41
CA LEU A 230 19.56 -0.98 -0.17
C LEU A 230 20.28 -0.37 1.05
N CYS A 231 19.52 0.00 2.08
CA CYS A 231 20.07 0.50 3.33
C CYS A 231 20.72 -0.64 4.13
N ARG A 232 21.90 -0.35 4.71
CA ARG A 232 22.71 -1.26 5.53
C ARG A 232 23.07 -0.69 6.90
N SER A 233 22.60 0.52 7.24
CA SER A 233 22.70 1.05 8.61
C SER A 233 21.60 2.08 8.88
N THR A 234 21.40 2.42 10.15
CA THR A 234 20.41 3.42 10.59
C THR A 234 20.80 4.87 10.30
N THR A 235 22.05 5.12 9.92
CA THR A 235 22.56 6.48 9.62
C THR A 235 22.81 6.70 8.13
N GLN A 236 22.66 5.65 7.31
CA GLN A 236 22.85 5.74 5.87
C GLN A 236 21.70 6.54 5.25
N THR A 237 22.06 7.48 4.38
CA THR A 237 21.13 8.25 3.55
C THR A 237 21.29 7.91 2.08
N GLY A 238 20.32 8.29 1.25
CA GLY A 238 20.33 8.01 -0.19
C GLY A 238 20.12 6.53 -0.51
N CYS A 239 19.48 5.79 0.39
CA CYS A 239 19.27 4.34 0.27
C CYS A 239 17.78 3.95 0.38
N LEU A 240 17.51 2.69 0.09
CA LEU A 240 16.18 2.10 0.08
C LEU A 240 16.00 1.09 1.22
N VAL A 241 14.89 1.20 1.93
CA VAL A 241 14.34 0.16 2.80
C VAL A 241 13.10 -0.41 2.09
N ALA A 242 13.18 -1.64 1.61
CA ALA A 242 12.06 -2.35 1.00
C ALA A 242 11.82 -3.68 1.72
N TRP A 243 10.56 -4.02 1.96
CA TRP A 243 10.20 -5.28 2.63
C TRP A 243 8.78 -5.72 2.31
N ASN A 244 8.57 -7.03 2.35
CA ASN A 244 7.26 -7.66 2.44
C ASN A 244 7.11 -8.33 3.81
N SER A 245 5.90 -8.34 4.35
CA SER A 245 5.62 -8.94 5.67
C SER A 245 4.81 -10.23 5.50
N TYR A 246 5.33 -11.32 6.03
CA TYR A 246 4.65 -12.62 6.09
C TYR A 246 5.12 -13.38 7.33
N ARG A 247 4.39 -14.43 7.72
CA ARG A 247 4.80 -15.25 8.85
C ARG A 247 6.06 -16.02 8.46
N ALA A 248 7.08 -16.02 9.30
CA ALA A 248 8.30 -16.81 9.07
C ALA A 248 7.99 -18.31 8.87
N SER A 249 6.97 -18.82 9.56
CA SER A 249 6.49 -20.20 9.44
C SER A 249 5.62 -20.47 8.21
N ALA A 250 5.26 -19.46 7.44
CA ALA A 250 4.41 -19.56 6.25
C ALA A 250 4.89 -18.56 5.19
N PRO A 251 6.05 -18.82 4.56
CA PRO A 251 6.55 -17.98 3.47
C PRO A 251 5.55 -17.93 2.31
N PRO A 252 5.57 -16.86 1.49
CA PRO A 252 4.64 -16.70 0.38
C PRO A 252 4.80 -17.85 -0.63
N PRO A 253 3.70 -18.46 -1.10
CA PRO A 253 3.76 -19.47 -2.14
C PRO A 253 4.22 -18.86 -3.48
N ALA A 254 4.62 -19.70 -4.42
CA ALA A 254 5.13 -19.26 -5.73
C ALA A 254 4.12 -18.45 -6.58
N ASN A 255 2.83 -18.57 -6.28
CA ASN A 255 1.74 -17.83 -6.92
C ASN A 255 1.22 -16.65 -6.08
N ALA A 256 1.92 -16.28 -5.00
CA ALA A 256 1.55 -15.11 -4.23
C ALA A 256 1.62 -13.84 -5.09
N VAL A 257 0.70 -12.91 -4.86
CA VAL A 257 0.68 -11.61 -5.55
C VAL A 257 1.85 -10.73 -5.13
N LEU A 258 2.32 -10.88 -3.88
CA LEU A 258 3.43 -10.13 -3.29
C LEU A 258 4.39 -11.09 -2.59
N GLY A 259 5.69 -10.80 -2.68
CA GLY A 259 6.74 -11.55 -2.01
C GLY A 259 7.04 -12.92 -2.64
N ALA A 260 6.39 -13.27 -3.75
CA ALA A 260 6.68 -14.53 -4.44
C ALA A 260 8.14 -14.57 -4.92
N PRO A 261 8.78 -15.75 -4.93
CA PRO A 261 10.09 -15.92 -5.55
C PRO A 261 10.07 -15.42 -6.99
N ARG A 262 11.08 -14.62 -7.36
CA ARG A 262 11.17 -14.03 -8.70
C ARG A 262 11.71 -15.05 -9.71
N LYS A 263 11.31 -14.89 -10.97
CA LYS A 263 11.71 -15.76 -12.09
C LYS A 263 12.73 -15.13 -13.04
N ASP A 264 13.10 -13.87 -12.79
CA ASP A 264 13.97 -13.04 -13.62
C ASP A 264 15.44 -13.09 -13.17
N GLY A 265 15.81 -14.04 -12.29
CA GLY A 265 17.16 -14.15 -11.72
C GLY A 265 17.47 -13.15 -10.61
N LEU A 266 16.54 -12.25 -10.27
CA LEU A 266 16.64 -11.34 -9.13
C LEU A 266 16.07 -11.99 -7.86
N VAL A 267 16.32 -11.36 -6.72
CA VAL A 267 15.63 -11.63 -5.46
C VAL A 267 14.83 -10.41 -5.04
N ASN A 268 13.78 -10.62 -4.24
CA ASN A 268 13.08 -9.50 -3.62
C ASN A 268 14.00 -8.88 -2.56
N ALA A 269 14.24 -7.58 -2.68
CA ALA A 269 14.95 -6.78 -1.70
C ALA A 269 14.28 -6.96 -0.34
N CYS A 270 15.11 -7.13 0.68
CA CYS A 270 14.64 -7.14 2.04
C CYS A 270 15.59 -6.43 2.99
N VAL A 271 15.09 -5.34 3.55
CA VAL A 271 15.75 -4.56 4.58
C VAL A 271 14.80 -4.46 5.76
N ASN A 272 15.25 -4.90 6.94
CA ASN A 272 14.47 -4.75 8.16
C ASN A 272 14.40 -3.24 8.50
N PRO A 273 13.21 -2.60 8.48
CA PRO A 273 13.09 -1.16 8.70
C PRO A 273 13.54 -0.73 10.10
N ALA A 274 13.54 -1.63 11.08
CA ALA A 274 13.98 -1.34 12.44
C ALA A 274 15.45 -1.74 12.70
N ALA A 275 16.08 -2.49 11.78
CA ALA A 275 17.48 -2.86 11.84
C ALA A 275 18.09 -2.97 10.42
N PRO A 276 18.35 -1.87 9.71
CA PRO A 276 18.83 -1.91 8.33
C PRO A 276 20.16 -2.65 8.14
N GLY A 277 21.01 -2.69 9.18
CA GLY A 277 22.25 -3.48 9.19
C GLY A 277 22.06 -4.99 9.37
N GLY A 278 20.82 -5.45 9.52
CA GLY A 278 20.48 -6.84 9.78
C GLY A 278 20.22 -7.13 11.26
N GLY A 279 19.67 -8.31 11.52
CA GLY A 279 19.31 -8.78 12.85
C GLY A 279 17.84 -8.58 13.21
N ASP A 280 17.50 -9.16 14.36
CA ASP A 280 16.17 -9.09 14.95
C ASP A 280 16.09 -7.93 15.94
N VAL A 281 14.98 -7.20 15.90
CA VAL A 281 14.69 -6.13 16.84
C VAL A 281 13.23 -6.22 17.25
N ALA A 282 12.96 -5.99 18.53
CA ALA A 282 11.61 -5.94 19.05
C ALA A 282 10.88 -4.74 18.45
N LEU A 283 9.79 -5.01 17.73
CA LEU A 283 8.92 -3.94 17.24
C LEU A 283 7.98 -3.49 18.34
N HIS A 284 7.82 -2.17 18.46
CA HIS A 284 6.83 -1.56 19.33
C HIS A 284 5.58 -1.26 18.52
N PRO A 285 4.45 -1.94 18.76
CA PRO A 285 3.22 -1.64 18.04
C PRO A 285 2.68 -0.28 18.52
N TYR A 286 2.55 0.65 17.58
CA TYR A 286 1.86 1.92 17.79
C TYR A 286 0.42 1.76 17.35
N LEU A 287 -0.51 1.87 18.29
CA LEU A 287 -1.94 1.85 18.00
C LEU A 287 -2.53 3.22 18.30
N ARG A 288 -3.40 3.72 17.42
CA ARG A 288 -4.11 4.98 17.67
C ARG A 288 -4.89 4.91 18.97
N THR A 289 -4.67 5.85 19.89
CA THR A 289 -5.46 5.95 21.12
C THR A 289 -6.89 6.40 20.77
N ARG A 290 -7.90 5.56 21.05
CA ARG A 290 -9.32 5.97 20.92
C ARG A 290 -9.76 6.69 22.19
N TRP A 291 -10.07 7.99 22.08
CA TRP A 291 -10.77 8.75 23.12
C TRP A 291 -12.28 8.49 23.03
N SER A 292 -12.71 7.27 23.36
CA SER A 292 -14.11 6.95 23.62
C SER A 292 -14.15 5.78 24.59
N ASN A 293 -14.37 6.07 25.88
CA ASN A 293 -14.64 5.08 26.92
C ASN A 293 -16.16 4.77 26.93
N PRO A 294 -16.65 3.63 27.48
CA PRO A 294 -16.18 2.99 28.70
C PRO A 294 -15.41 1.67 28.42
N PRO A 295 -14.92 0.96 29.45
CA PRO A 295 -13.73 0.13 29.36
C PRO A 295 -13.95 -1.03 28.39
N ILE A 296 -12.88 -1.45 27.73
CA ILE A 296 -12.79 -2.81 27.18
C ILE A 296 -13.10 -3.74 28.35
N ARG A 297 -14.34 -4.21 28.41
CA ARG A 297 -14.78 -5.26 29.32
C ARG A 297 -13.74 -6.35 29.19
N SER A 298 -13.16 -6.74 30.32
CA SER A 298 -12.12 -7.76 30.41
C SER A 298 -12.46 -8.90 29.45
N LEU A 299 -11.73 -8.97 28.33
CA LEU A 299 -11.42 -10.26 27.77
C LEU A 299 -10.57 -10.90 28.86
N GLY A 300 -11.22 -11.72 29.70
CA GLY A 300 -10.53 -12.56 30.67
C GLY A 300 -9.40 -13.31 29.98
N PRO A 301 -8.44 -13.87 30.74
CA PRO A 301 -7.20 -14.41 30.20
C PRO A 301 -7.48 -15.60 29.27
N ARG A 302 -7.86 -15.34 28.03
CA ARG A 302 -7.55 -16.24 26.94
C ARG A 302 -6.05 -16.17 26.89
N ARG A 303 -5.40 -17.29 27.18
CA ARG A 303 -4.00 -17.50 26.85
C ARG A 303 -3.82 -16.95 25.43
N GLN A 304 -3.22 -15.77 25.31
CA GLN A 304 -2.45 -15.45 24.12
C GLN A 304 -1.37 -16.51 24.15
N SER A 305 -1.65 -17.67 23.53
CA SER A 305 -0.61 -18.48 22.94
C SER A 305 0.28 -17.47 22.23
N ARG A 306 1.53 -17.35 22.69
CA ARG A 306 2.52 -16.38 22.24
C ARG A 306 2.26 -16.16 20.75
N LEU A 307 1.67 -15.02 20.38
CA LEU A 307 1.53 -14.70 18.98
C LEU A 307 2.97 -14.69 18.48
N PRO A 308 3.36 -15.58 17.56
CA PRO A 308 4.72 -15.59 17.06
C PRO A 308 5.00 -14.18 16.55
N PRO A 309 6.21 -13.63 16.81
CA PRO A 309 6.53 -12.28 16.39
C PRO A 309 6.16 -12.14 14.91
N ILE A 310 5.41 -11.09 14.57
CA ILE A 310 5.30 -10.65 13.19
C ILE A 310 6.71 -10.17 12.84
N MET A 311 7.54 -11.08 12.34
CA MET A 311 8.85 -10.71 11.81
C MET A 311 8.59 -9.89 10.55
N CYS A 312 9.32 -8.79 10.39
CA CYS A 312 9.69 -8.34 9.05
C CYS A 312 10.50 -9.50 8.47
N ALA A 313 9.85 -10.40 7.74
CA ALA A 313 10.42 -11.67 7.35
C ALA A 313 11.37 -11.47 6.16
N CYS A 314 12.52 -10.85 6.41
CA CYS A 314 13.65 -10.91 5.52
C CYS A 314 14.30 -12.28 5.67
N ARG A 315 13.94 -13.20 4.78
CA ARG A 315 14.77 -14.37 4.56
C ARG A 315 15.90 -13.91 3.63
N ILE A 316 17.04 -13.56 4.21
CA ILE A 316 18.31 -13.42 3.48
C ILE A 316 18.75 -14.83 3.06
#